data_AF-A0A2H9P5E4-F1
#
_entry.id   AF-A0A2H9P5E4-F1
#
_cell.length_a   1.000
_cell.length_b   1.000
_cell.length_c   1.000
_cell.angle_alpha   90.00
_cell.angle_beta   90.00
_cell.angle_gamma   90.00
#
_symmetry.space_group_name_H-M   'P 1'
#
loop_
_entity.id
_entity.type
_entity.pdbx_description
1 polymer ?
#
loop_
_entity_poly.entity_id
_entity_poly.type
_entity_poly.pdbx_seq_one_letter_code
_entity_poly.pdbx_strand_id
1 'polypeptide(L)'
;KELEGSLKARLLSADSTTLSEVPIREIMRSLEETQGVHAVVLDGIVTQRLVDLAEQKGAKFIVGIRSGNLTRKPTSLKIVLGQ
;
A
#
# COMPACT_ATOMS: atom_id res chain seq x y z
N LYS A 1 0.36 -8.65 -17.00
CA LYS A 1 1.09 -7.38 -17.31
C LYS A 1 0.05 -6.27 -17.24
N GLU A 2 -0.41 -5.87 -16.04
CA GLU A 2 -1.70 -5.14 -15.93
C GLU A 2 -1.76 -4.05 -14.85
N LEU A 3 -0.64 -3.67 -14.25
CA LEU A 3 -0.66 -2.57 -13.28
C LEU A 3 -0.09 -1.25 -13.83
N GLU A 4 0.99 -1.29 -14.62
CA GLU A 4 1.64 -0.08 -15.17
C GLU A 4 0.67 0.88 -15.88
N GLY A 5 0.48 2.05 -15.29
CA GLY A 5 -0.27 3.18 -15.87
C GLY A 5 -1.76 3.20 -15.53
N SER A 6 -2.25 2.23 -14.75
CA SER A 6 -3.65 2.18 -14.32
C SER A 6 -3.94 3.06 -13.10
N LEU A 7 -2.90 3.51 -12.38
CA LEU A 7 -3.01 4.21 -11.10
C LEU A 7 -3.92 3.44 -10.14
N LYS A 8 -3.72 2.13 -10.02
CA LYS A 8 -4.49 1.25 -9.14
C LYS A 8 -3.68 0.81 -7.94
N ALA A 9 -4.40 0.40 -6.90
CA ALA A 9 -3.86 -0.20 -5.71
C ALA A 9 -4.65 -1.44 -5.30
N ARG A 10 -3.95 -2.37 -4.66
CA ARG A 10 -4.47 -3.62 -4.14
C ARG A 10 -4.13 -3.75 -2.67
N LEU A 11 -5.13 -4.10 -1.88
CA LEU A 11 -4.98 -4.48 -0.49
C LEU A 11 -4.96 -6.00 -0.43
N LEU A 12 -3.94 -6.59 0.19
CA LEU A 12 -3.75 -8.03 0.28
C LEU A 12 -3.86 -8.49 1.73
N SER A 13 -4.44 -9.67 1.93
CA SER A 13 -4.41 -10.39 3.22
C SER A 13 -3.06 -11.08 3.44
N ALA A 14 -2.90 -11.70 4.61
CA ALA A 14 -1.71 -12.49 4.94
C ALA A 14 -1.50 -13.68 3.99
N ASP A 15 -2.58 -14.19 3.39
CA ASP A 15 -2.56 -15.31 2.45
C ASP A 15 -2.24 -14.88 1.00
N SER A 16 -1.82 -13.62 0.80
CA SER A 16 -1.62 -13.01 -0.52
C SER A 16 -2.89 -12.92 -1.38
N THR A 17 -4.07 -13.01 -0.76
CA THR A 17 -5.36 -12.84 -1.43
C THR A 17 -5.72 -11.36 -1.52
N THR A 18 -6.19 -10.92 -2.68
CA THR A 18 -6.69 -9.54 -2.87
C THR A 18 -7.97 -9.34 -2.08
N LEU A 19 -7.91 -8.51 -1.04
CA LEU A 19 -9.07 -8.06 -0.27
C LEU A 19 -9.83 -6.97 -1.00
N SER A 20 -9.11 -6.06 -1.65
CA SER A 20 -9.70 -4.94 -2.38
C SER A 20 -8.78 -4.49 -3.50
N GLU A 21 -9.36 -4.07 -4.63
CA GLU A 21 -8.67 -3.38 -5.71
C GLU A 21 -9.41 -2.07 -5.98
N VAL A 22 -8.70 -0.94 -5.85
CA VAL A 22 -9.27 0.39 -6.04
C VAL A 22 -8.30 1.29 -6.81
N PRO A 23 -8.78 2.39 -7.42
CA PRO A 23 -7.90 3.45 -7.89
C PRO A 23 -7.04 4.01 -6.75
N ILE A 24 -5.81 4.44 -7.03
CA ILE A 24 -4.85 5.02 -6.07
C ILE A 24 -5.46 6.19 -5.30
N ARG A 25 -6.27 7.03 -5.97
CA ARG A 25 -6.96 8.15 -5.32
C ARG A 25 -7.88 7.71 -4.18
N GLU A 26 -8.37 6.47 -4.22
CA GLU A 26 -9.31 5.89 -3.27
C GLU A 26 -8.62 4.94 -2.27
N ILE A 27 -7.32 4.68 -2.41
CA ILE A 27 -6.59 3.75 -1.55
C ILE A 27 -6.66 4.14 -0.08
N MET A 28 -6.60 5.44 0.23
CA MET A 28 -6.67 5.94 1.59
C MET A 28 -7.98 5.53 2.27
N ARG A 29 -9.09 5.73 1.55
CA ARG A 29 -10.42 5.36 2.02
C ARG A 29 -10.59 3.85 2.11
N SER A 30 -10.18 3.13 1.07
CA SER A 30 -10.26 1.66 1.04
C SER A 30 -9.46 1.02 2.17
N LEU A 31 -8.27 1.53 2.48
CA LEU A 31 -7.44 1.07 3.59
C LEU A 31 -8.03 1.42 4.96
N GLU A 32 -8.75 2.54 5.07
CA GLU A 32 -9.53 2.89 6.26
C GLU A 32 -10.72 1.95 6.50
N GLU A 33 -11.43 1.56 5.44
CA GLU A 33 -12.63 0.71 5.52
C GLU A 33 -12.29 -0.80 5.59
N THR A 34 -11.14 -1.22 5.05
CA THR A 34 -10.74 -2.63 4.98
C THR A 34 -10.00 -3.07 6.24
N GLN A 35 -10.38 -4.22 6.79
CA GLN A 35 -9.73 -4.85 7.93
C GLN A 35 -8.89 -6.06 7.49
N GLY A 36 -7.89 -6.43 8.29
CA GLY A 36 -7.04 -7.59 8.01
C GLY A 36 -6.04 -7.39 6.86
N VAL A 37 -5.78 -6.13 6.49
CA VAL A 37 -4.79 -5.80 5.45
C VAL A 37 -3.39 -6.14 5.95
N HIS A 38 -2.71 -7.03 5.24
CA HIS A 38 -1.34 -7.43 5.52
C HIS A 38 -0.33 -6.73 4.62
N ALA A 39 -0.68 -6.53 3.35
CA ALA A 39 0.18 -5.84 2.39
C ALA A 39 -0.61 -4.85 1.53
N VAL A 40 0.01 -3.72 1.21
CA VAL A 40 -0.55 -2.67 0.35
C VAL A 40 0.31 -2.57 -0.90
N VAL A 41 -0.25 -2.83 -2.07
CA VAL A 41 0.46 -2.74 -3.36
C VAL A 41 -0.15 -1.60 -4.16
N LEU A 42 0.67 -0.68 -4.66
CA LEU A 42 0.20 0.45 -5.46
C LEU A 42 1.09 0.66 -6.68
N ASP A 43 0.46 0.92 -7.82
CA ASP A 43 1.12 1.35 -9.05
C ASP A 43 1.42 2.86 -9.01
N GLY A 44 2.23 3.29 -8.04
CA GLY A 44 2.54 4.71 -7.87
C GLY A 44 3.54 5.03 -6.77
N ILE A 45 3.49 6.30 -6.31
CA ILE A 45 4.42 6.83 -5.30
C ILE A 45 3.92 6.49 -3.90
N VAL A 46 4.78 5.85 -3.11
CA VAL A 46 4.57 5.61 -1.67
C VAL A 46 4.78 6.92 -0.91
N THR A 47 3.72 7.43 -0.30
CA THR A 47 3.76 8.66 0.51
C THR A 47 3.83 8.35 2.01
N GLN A 48 4.33 9.30 2.81
CA GLN A 48 4.38 9.14 4.28
C GLN A 48 2.99 8.89 4.88
N ARG A 49 1.96 9.62 4.42
CA ARG A 49 0.59 9.46 4.92
C ARG A 49 0.03 8.05 4.70
N LEU A 50 0.36 7.44 3.56
CA LEU A 50 -0.03 6.07 3.27
C LEU A 50 0.72 5.06 4.14
N VAL A 51 2.02 5.29 4.38
CA VAL A 51 2.86 4.49 5.29
C VAL A 51 2.29 4.53 6.71
N ASP A 52 1.98 5.73 7.23
CA ASP A 52 1.44 5.91 8.58
C ASP A 52 0.09 5.20 8.73
N LEU A 53 -0.80 5.34 7.74
CA LEU A 53 -2.10 4.67 7.75
C LEU A 53 -1.97 3.14 7.67
N ALA A 54 -1.08 2.63 6.81
CA ALA A 54 -0.84 1.20 6.68
C ALA A 54 -0.27 0.59 7.96
N GLU A 55 0.67 1.29 8.62
CA GLU A 55 1.21 0.88 9.91
C GLU A 55 0.10 0.84 10.98
N GLN A 56 -0.74 1.87 11.07
CA GLN A 56 -1.87 1.90 12.01
C GLN A 56 -2.84 0.75 11.79
N LYS A 57 -3.03 0.33 10.54
CA LYS A 57 -3.87 -0.82 10.17
C LYS A 57 -3.19 -2.18 10.42
N GLY A 58 -1.94 -2.19 10.84
CA GLY A 58 -1.18 -3.40 11.12
C GLY A 58 -0.59 -4.07 9.87
N ALA A 59 -0.54 -3.37 8.73
CA ALA A 59 0.11 -3.87 7.54
C ALA A 59 1.60 -4.10 7.80
N LYS A 60 2.16 -5.12 7.15
CA LYS A 60 3.57 -5.51 7.25
C LYS A 60 4.38 -5.12 6.03
N PHE A 61 3.71 -4.93 4.90
CA PHE A 61 4.36 -4.61 3.64
C PHE A 61 3.62 -3.49 2.91
N ILE A 62 4.40 -2.60 2.30
CA ILE A 62 3.91 -1.65 1.32
C ILE A 62 4.81 -1.71 0.09
N VAL A 63 4.21 -1.88 -1.08
CA VAL A 63 4.89 -2.05 -2.35
C VAL A 63 4.45 -0.94 -3.28
N GLY A 64 5.39 -0.12 -3.77
CA GLY A 64 5.09 0.91 -4.76
C GLY A 64 6.15 0.98 -5.85
N ILE A 65 6.01 1.91 -6.79
CA ILE A 65 7.00 2.13 -7.85
C ILE A 65 8.15 2.99 -7.32
N ARG A 66 7.82 4.08 -6.62
CA ARG A 66 8.82 5.00 -6.04
C ARG A 66 8.43 5.42 -4.64
N SER A 67 9.42 5.70 -3.80
CA SER A 67 9.18 6.41 -2.54
C SER A 67 9.12 7.91 -2.79
N GLY A 68 8.11 8.57 -2.24
CA GLY A 68 8.10 10.02 -2.08
C GLY A 68 9.03 10.44 -0.94
N ASN A 69 8.76 11.60 -0.36
CA ASN A 69 9.49 12.06 0.81
C ASN A 69 9.06 11.27 2.06
N LEU A 70 9.80 10.21 2.38
CA LEU A 70 9.58 9.37 3.55
C LEU A 70 10.50 9.82 4.68
N THR A 71 9.92 10.51 5.67
CA THR A 71 10.65 11.04 6.82
C THR A 71 10.88 9.97 7.89
N ARG A 72 9.94 9.02 8.02
CA ARG A 72 10.04 7.89 8.94
C ARG A 72 9.76 6.58 8.23
N LYS A 73 10.64 5.60 8.46
CA LYS A 73 10.49 4.22 8.04
C LYS A 73 10.20 3.38 9.28
N PRO A 74 8.96 2.91 9.48
CA PRO A 74 8.63 2.13 10.66
C PRO A 74 9.31 0.76 10.62
N THR A 75 9.78 0.27 11.76
CA THR A 75 10.38 -1.07 11.85
C THR A 75 9.35 -2.19 11.64
N SER A 76 8.08 -1.88 11.90
CA SER A 76 6.92 -2.78 11.80
C SER A 76 6.42 -2.98 10.36
N LEU A 77 6.79 -2.06 9.44
CA LEU A 77 6.32 -1.99 8.05
C LEU A 77 7.50 -1.96 7.08
N LYS A 78 7.59 -2.96 6.21
CA LYS A 78 8.61 -3.00 5.15
C LYS A 78 8.12 -2.30 3.89
N ILE A 79 8.92 -1.36 3.41
CA ILE A 79 8.68 -0.62 2.17
C ILE A 79 9.50 -1.26 1.05
N VAL A 80 8.83 -1.75 0.02
CA VAL A 80 9.43 -2.35 -1.18
C VAL A 80 9.12 -1.46 -2.36
N LEU A 81 10.13 -1.16 -3.19
CA LEU A 81 9.97 -0.36 -4.38
C LEU A 81 10.26 -1.22 -5.62
N GLY A 82 9.31 -1.28 -6.56
CA GLY A 82 9.49 -1.90 -7.87
C GLY A 82 10.29 -0.96 -8.76
N GLN A 83 11.45 -1.41 -9.24
CA GLN A 83 12.36 -0.63 -10.08
C GLN A 83 11.82 -0.41 -11.48
#